data_AF-A0A7K5LJF2-F1
#
_entry.id   AF-A0A7K5LJF2-F1
#
_cell.length_a   1.000
_cell.length_b   1.000
_cell.length_c   1.000
_cell.angle_alpha   90.00
_cell.angle_beta   90.00
_cell.angle_gamma   90.00
#
_symmetry.space_group_name_H-M   'P 1'
#
loop_
_entity.id
_entity.type
_entity.pdbx_description
1 polymer ?
#
loop_
_entity_poly.entity_id
_entity_poly.type
_entity_poly.pdbx_seq_one_letter_code
_entity_poly.pdbx_strand_id
1 'polypeptide(L)'
;YFGEGSQPVSPPQAWRGCLLRLFTVALLEDNSERLRRLLEAVARRRALPAQVHVVELHDGDVSDYTYERTLMMEQRSQMLRQLRRAQGGPAPSQPPSAEEE
;
A
#
# COMPACT_ATOMS: atom_id res chain seq x y z
N TYR A 1 4.12 22.86 -6.92
CA TYR A 1 5.10 23.88 -6.50
C TYR A 1 6.01 23.31 -5.44
N PHE A 2 7.03 22.56 -5.86
CA PHE A 2 8.12 22.12 -4.99
C PHE A 2 9.09 23.30 -4.86
N GLY A 3 8.95 24.09 -3.80
CA GLY A 3 9.88 25.16 -3.47
C GLY A 3 11.17 24.58 -2.89
N GLU A 4 12.29 24.95 -3.49
CA GLU A 4 13.61 24.87 -2.87
C GLU A 4 13.55 25.52 -1.47
N GLY A 5 13.92 24.77 -0.43
CA GLY A 5 14.02 25.32 0.93
C GLY A 5 13.24 24.60 2.03
N SER A 6 12.66 23.42 1.78
CA SER A 6 12.14 22.60 2.89
C SER A 6 13.30 22.10 3.75
N GLN A 7 13.54 22.77 4.88
CA GLN A 7 14.37 22.24 5.96
C GLN A 7 13.88 20.82 6.30
N PRO A 8 14.78 19.90 6.68
CA PRO A 8 14.38 18.56 7.08
C PRO A 8 13.42 18.67 8.28
N VAL A 9 12.13 18.50 8.01
CA VAL A 9 11.08 18.49 9.03
C VAL A 9 11.37 17.31 9.94
N SER A 10 11.80 17.60 11.16
CA SER A 10 11.97 16.57 12.19
C SER A 10 10.63 15.85 12.38
N PRO A 11 10.62 14.52 12.56
CA PRO A 11 9.37 13.80 12.78
C PRO A 11 8.62 14.36 14.00
N PRO A 12 7.28 14.30 14.00
CA PRO A 12 6.48 14.70 15.15
C PRO A 12 6.97 14.00 16.40
N GLN A 13 6.85 14.66 17.56
CA GLN A 13 7.41 14.16 18.83
C GLN A 13 6.99 12.72 19.17
N ALA A 14 5.77 12.32 18.79
CA ALA A 14 5.25 10.97 18.97
C ALA A 14 6.05 9.86 18.27
N TRP A 15 6.81 10.19 17.23
CA TRP A 15 7.56 9.23 16.41
C TRP A 15 9.08 9.39 16.53
N ARG A 16 9.55 10.26 17.45
CA ARG A 16 10.96 10.43 17.73
C ARG A 16 11.52 9.15 18.34
N GLY A 17 12.46 8.51 17.65
CA GLY A 17 13.07 7.25 18.06
C GLY A 17 12.40 5.99 17.47
N CYS A 18 11.37 6.13 16.64
CA CYS A 18 10.82 4.99 15.91
C CYS A 18 11.79 4.52 14.83
N LEU A 19 12.06 3.21 14.80
CA LEU A 19 12.84 2.59 13.74
C LEU A 19 11.96 2.40 12.51
N LEU A 20 12.36 3.00 11.39
CA LEU A 20 11.65 2.84 10.13
C LEU A 20 12.03 1.49 9.50
N ARG A 21 11.02 0.73 9.05
CA ARG A 21 11.21 -0.51 8.31
C ARG A 21 10.55 -0.37 6.95
N LEU A 22 11.33 -0.51 5.88
CA LEU A 22 10.88 -0.42 4.51
C LEU A 22 10.74 -1.83 3.95
N PHE A 23 9.53 -2.23 3.61
CA PHE A 23 9.25 -3.50 2.97
C PHE A 23 8.92 -3.26 1.50
N THR A 24 9.52 -4.07 0.64
CA THR A 24 9.17 -4.13 -0.78
C THR A 24 8.98 -5.59 -1.16
N VAL A 25 8.09 -5.84 -2.09
CA VAL A 25 7.87 -7.16 -2.66
C VAL A 25 8.54 -7.18 -4.03
N ALA A 26 9.35 -8.20 -4.27
CA ALA A 26 9.97 -8.47 -5.56
C ALA A 26 9.40 -9.78 -6.10
N LEU A 27 9.21 -9.87 -7.42
CA LEU A 27 8.85 -11.12 -8.08
C LEU A 27 10.12 -11.99 -8.24
N LEU A 28 9.95 -13.30 -8.51
CA LEU A 28 11.11 -14.20 -8.70
C LEU A 28 12.02 -13.80 -9.88
N GLU A 29 11.49 -13.09 -10.87
CA GLU A 29 12.25 -12.63 -12.03
C GLU A 29 13.07 -11.36 -11.72
N ASP A 30 12.76 -10.67 -10.62
CA ASP A 30 13.44 -9.44 -10.24
C ASP A 30 14.78 -9.71 -9.56
N ASN A 31 15.71 -8.77 -9.70
CA ASN A 31 16.94 -8.78 -8.93
C ASN A 31 16.70 -8.14 -7.56
N SER A 32 16.26 -8.95 -6.60
CA SER A 32 15.97 -8.55 -5.21
C SER A 32 17.17 -7.86 -4.53
N GLU A 33 18.38 -8.33 -4.79
CA GLU A 33 19.63 -7.73 -4.30
C GLU A 33 19.88 -6.31 -4.85
N ARG A 34 19.62 -6.09 -6.14
CA ARG A 34 19.73 -4.77 -6.77
C ARG A 34 18.67 -3.82 -6.21
N LEU A 35 17.45 -4.30 -6.02
CA LEU A 35 16.36 -3.56 -5.39
C LEU A 35 16.74 -3.12 -3.98
N ARG A 36 17.29 -4.03 -3.16
CA ARG A 36 17.73 -3.71 -1.80
C ARG A 36 18.74 -2.58 -1.78
N ARG A 37 19.80 -2.69 -2.60
CA ARG A 37 20.87 -1.68 -2.68
C ARG A 37 20.36 -0.32 -3.16
N LEU A 38 19.43 -0.32 -4.12
CA LEU A 38 18.83 0.91 -4.63
C LEU A 38 17.99 1.59 -3.56
N LEU A 39 17.17 0.83 -2.83
CA LEU A 39 16.36 1.34 -1.73
C LEU A 39 17.21 1.86 -0.57
N GLU A 40 18.28 1.15 -0.21
CA GLU A 40 19.25 1.63 0.78
C GLU A 40 19.92 2.93 0.32
N ALA A 41 20.30 3.05 -0.96
CA ALA A 41 20.88 4.27 -1.51
C ALA A 41 19.89 5.45 -1.49
N VAL A 42 18.61 5.19 -1.81
CA VAL A 42 17.54 6.20 -1.73
C VAL A 42 17.33 6.64 -0.28
N ALA A 43 17.26 5.70 0.67
CA ALA A 43 17.10 5.99 2.10
C ALA A 43 18.27 6.84 2.64
N ARG A 44 19.52 6.46 2.30
CA ARG A 44 20.71 7.25 2.64
C ARG A 44 20.65 8.66 2.07
N ARG A 45 20.32 8.82 0.79
CA ARG A 45 20.22 10.14 0.14
C ARG A 45 19.19 11.05 0.81
N ARG A 46 18.13 10.47 1.39
CA ARG A 46 17.06 11.19 2.08
C ARG A 46 17.29 11.34 3.59
N ALA A 47 18.47 10.95 4.10
CA ALA A 47 18.79 10.92 5.53
C ALA A 47 17.72 10.18 6.36
N LEU A 48 17.16 9.12 5.79
CA LEU A 48 16.09 8.34 6.40
C LEU A 48 16.70 7.06 7.00
N PRO A 49 16.83 6.95 8.34
CA PRO A 49 17.37 5.75 8.98
C PRO A 49 16.32 4.63 8.93
N ALA A 50 16.39 3.81 7.88
CA ALA A 50 15.43 2.74 7.62
C ALA A 50 16.11 1.38 7.42
N GLN A 51 15.53 0.33 7.98
CA GLN A 51 15.90 -1.05 7.68
C GLN A 51 15.13 -1.51 6.44
N VAL A 52 15.84 -1.93 5.39
CA VAL A 52 15.25 -2.34 4.11
C VAL A 52 15.10 -3.86 4.08
N HIS A 53 13.89 -4.32 3.80
CA HIS A 53 13.52 -5.73 3.64
C HIS A 53 12.92 -5.91 2.25
N VAL A 54 13.55 -6.74 1.43
CA VAL A 54 13.01 -7.17 0.13
C VAL A 54 12.51 -8.59 0.33
N VAL A 55 11.23 -8.82 0.07
CA VAL A 55 10.59 -10.13 0.20
C VAL A 55 10.27 -10.63 -1.20
N GLU A 56 10.73 -11.83 -1.52
CA GLU A 56 10.44 -12.49 -2.79
C GLU A 56 9.12 -13.26 -2.67
N LEU A 57 8.15 -12.97 -3.54
CA LEU A 57 6.89 -13.69 -3.64
C LEU A 57 6.73 -14.23 -5.06
N HIS A 58 6.07 -15.39 -5.19
CA HIS A 58 5.64 -15.85 -6.51
C HIS A 58 4.50 -14.98 -7.02
N ASP A 59 4.39 -14.87 -8.34
CA ASP A 59 3.29 -14.15 -8.99
C ASP A 59 1.93 -14.74 -8.60
N GLY A 60 1.87 -16.07 -8.42
CA GLY A 60 0.70 -16.76 -7.86
C GLY A 60 0.35 -16.29 -6.44
N ASP A 61 1.33 -16.14 -5.55
CA ASP A 61 1.09 -15.71 -4.15
C ASP A 61 0.56 -14.26 -4.08
N VAL A 62 1.03 -13.38 -4.97
CA VAL A 62 0.55 -11.99 -5.08
C VAL A 62 -0.85 -11.93 -5.71
N SER A 63 -1.07 -12.75 -6.74
CA SER A 63 -2.34 -12.82 -7.48
C SER A 63 -3.45 -13.42 -6.63
N ASP A 64 -3.18 -14.50 -5.89
CA ASP A 64 -4.14 -15.15 -4.99
C ASP A 64 -4.59 -14.19 -3.89
N TYR A 65 -3.65 -13.47 -3.26
CA TYR A 65 -3.98 -12.45 -2.26
C TYR A 65 -4.91 -11.36 -2.82
N THR A 66 -4.64 -10.89 -4.03
CA THR A 66 -5.41 -9.83 -4.68
C THR A 66 -6.80 -10.34 -5.09
N TYR A 67 -6.86 -11.55 -5.63
CA TYR A 67 -8.10 -12.20 -6.06
C TYR A 67 -9.01 -12.50 -4.88
N GLU A 68 -8.50 -13.16 -3.83
CA GLU A 68 -9.26 -13.49 -2.62
C GLU A 68 -9.82 -12.22 -1.95
N ARG A 69 -8.99 -11.18 -1.83
CA ARG A 69 -9.41 -9.91 -1.22
C ARG A 69 -10.51 -9.22 -2.04
N THR A 70 -10.38 -9.21 -3.36
CA THR A 70 -11.39 -8.62 -4.27
C THR A 70 -12.70 -9.41 -4.21
N LEU A 71 -12.64 -10.74 -4.32
CA LEU A 71 -13.81 -11.63 -4.28
C LEU A 71 -14.60 -11.47 -2.96
N MET A 72 -13.91 -11.40 -1.82
CA MET A 72 -14.53 -11.22 -0.51
C MET A 72 -15.21 -9.85 -0.37
N MET A 73 -14.60 -8.79 -0.91
CA MET A 73 -15.20 -7.44 -0.93
C MET A 73 -16.45 -7.40 -1.83
N GLU A 74 -16.43 -8.08 -2.97
CA GLU A 74 -17.58 -8.18 -3.86
C GLU A 74 -18.72 -8.98 -3.24
N GLN A 75 -18.43 -10.14 -2.64
CA GLN A 75 -19.44 -10.98 -1.99
C GLN A 75 -20.11 -10.24 -0.84
N ARG A 76 -19.32 -9.55 0.00
CA ARG A 76 -19.84 -8.69 1.08
C ARG A 76 -20.76 -7.59 0.53
N SER A 77 -20.37 -6.96 -0.58
CA SER A 77 -21.16 -5.92 -1.23
C SER A 77 -22.46 -6.46 -1.83
N GLN A 78 -22.42 -7.65 -2.44
CA GLN A 78 -23.62 -8.33 -2.95
C GLN A 78 -24.60 -8.66 -1.82
N MET A 79 -24.12 -9.23 -0.72
CA MET A 79 -24.95 -9.58 0.43
C MET A 79 -25.61 -8.34 1.04
N LEU A 80 -24.87 -7.23 1.20
CA LEU A 80 -25.44 -5.96 1.65
C LEU A 80 -26.51 -5.41 0.70
N ARG A 81 -26.30 -5.53 -0.62
CA ARG A 81 -27.33 -5.16 -1.61
C ARG A 81 -28.59 -6.02 -1.48
N GLN A 82 -28.44 -7.33 -1.27
CA GLN A 82 -29.56 -8.26 -1.08
C GLN A 82 -30.35 -7.94 0.20
N LEU A 83 -29.66 -7.72 1.32
CA LEU A 83 -30.29 -7.33 2.59
C LEU A 83 -31.02 -5.98 2.47
N ARG A 84 -30.45 -5.00 1.76
CA ARG A 84 -31.10 -3.70 1.50
C ARG A 84 -32.34 -3.82 0.63
N ARG A 85 -32.30 -4.68 -0.41
CA ARG A 85 -33.47 -5.00 -1.25
C ARG A 85 -34.56 -5.72 -0.45
N ALA A 86 -34.18 -6.55 0.52
CA ALA A 86 -35.13 -7.21 1.42
C ALA A 86 -35.73 -6.25 2.47
N GLN A 87 -35.04 -5.15 2.82
CA GLN A 87 -35.45 -4.21 3.88
C GLN A 87 -36.04 -2.87 3.39
N GLY A 88 -36.12 -2.61 2.09
CA GLY A 88 -36.90 -1.49 1.53
C GLY A 88 -36.41 -0.05 1.85
N GLY A 89 -35.12 0.16 2.13
CA GLY A 89 -34.56 1.49 2.47
C GLY A 89 -33.83 2.21 1.30
N PRO A 90 -33.82 3.56 1.26
CA PRO A 90 -33.21 4.34 0.17
C PRO A 90 -31.67 4.30 0.18
N ALA A 91 -31.06 4.45 -1.00
CA ALA A 91 -29.65 4.25 -1.25
C ALA A 91 -28.76 5.39 -0.69
N PRO A 92 -27.63 5.11 -0.01
CA PRO A 92 -26.59 6.10 0.14
C PRO A 92 -25.83 6.26 -1.19
N SER A 93 -25.51 7.52 -1.50
CA SER A 93 -24.71 7.97 -2.64
C SER A 93 -23.50 7.07 -2.90
N GLN A 94 -23.30 6.72 -4.17
CA GLN A 94 -22.16 5.95 -4.65
C GLN A 94 -20.85 6.51 -4.07
N PRO A 95 -19.95 5.68 -3.50
CA PRO A 95 -18.55 6.08 -3.41
C PRO A 95 -18.03 6.29 -4.85
N PRO A 96 -17.18 7.30 -5.09
CA PRO A 96 -16.70 7.62 -6.43
C PRO A 96 -16.05 6.38 -7.03
N SER A 97 -16.53 6.00 -8.22
CA SER A 97 -15.95 4.97 -9.07
C SER A 97 -14.48 5.32 -9.28
N ALA A 98 -13.58 4.43 -8.89
CA ALA A 98 -12.15 4.56 -9.18
C ALA A 98 -11.87 4.17 -10.65
N GLU A 99 -12.61 4.78 -11.56
CA GLU A 99 -12.45 4.70 -13.02
C GLU A 99 -12.44 6.13 -13.55
N GLU A 100 -11.42 6.90 -13.17
CA GLU A 100 -10.97 8.14 -13.83
C GLU A 100 -9.66 8.60 -13.15
N GLU A 101 -8.53 7.99 -13.54
CA GLU A 101 -7.33 8.62 -14.14
C GLU A 101 -6.18 7.59 -14.29
#